data_AF-A0A920S930-F1
#
_entry.id   AF-A0A920S930-F1
#
_cell.length_a   1.000
_cell.length_b   1.000
_cell.length_c   1.000
_cell.angle_alpha   90.00
_cell.angle_beta   90.00
_cell.angle_gamma   90.00
#
_symmetry.space_group_name_H-M   'P 1'
#
loop_
_entity.id
_entity.type
_entity.pdbx_description
1 polymer ?
#
loop_
_entity_poly.entity_id
_entity_poly.type
_entity_poly.pdbx_seq_one_letter_code
_entity_poly.pdbx_strand_id
1 'polypeptide(L)'
;MTSTSLNETLGAELFFKCENFQRTGSFKLRGAMNTTLQLSNDVRTVVTHSSGNHGAAFGSGRDGVREKGHGRCTERREAGEAISD
;
A
#
# COMPACT_ATOMS: atom_id res chain seq x y z
N MET A 1 21.13 -1.45 1.82
CA MET A 1 21.70 -1.65 0.47
C MET A 1 22.50 -0.40 0.13
N THR A 2 23.67 -0.53 -0.47
CA THR A 2 24.58 0.59 -0.81
C THR A 2 25.08 0.42 -2.25
N SER A 3 25.59 1.49 -2.86
CA SER A 3 26.13 1.44 -4.22
C SER A 3 27.48 2.16 -4.28
N THR A 4 28.54 1.41 -4.61
CA THR A 4 29.92 1.95 -4.64
C THR A 4 30.07 3.07 -5.67
N SER A 5 29.52 2.91 -6.88
CA SER A 5 29.63 3.92 -7.95
C SER A 5 28.97 5.26 -7.58
N LEU A 6 27.81 5.21 -6.92
CA LEU A 6 27.13 6.43 -6.46
C LEU A 6 27.86 7.07 -5.29
N ASN A 7 28.43 6.27 -4.40
CA ASN A 7 29.22 6.78 -3.29
C ASN A 7 30.48 7.51 -3.78
N GLU A 8 31.18 6.95 -4.77
CA GLU A 8 32.37 7.58 -5.38
C GLU A 8 32.01 8.86 -6.14
N THR A 9 30.89 8.87 -6.87
CA THR A 9 30.44 10.05 -7.63
C THR A 9 30.08 11.22 -6.72
N LEU A 10 29.50 10.94 -5.55
CA LEU A 10 28.99 11.95 -4.62
C LEU A 10 29.91 12.21 -3.42
N GLY A 11 31.00 11.45 -3.29
CA GLY A 11 31.94 11.55 -2.16
C GLY A 11 31.30 11.25 -0.80
N ALA A 12 30.23 10.46 -0.75
CA ALA A 12 29.42 10.22 0.44
C ALA A 12 28.95 8.76 0.53
N GLU A 13 28.66 8.26 1.74
CA GLU A 13 28.07 6.94 1.92
C GLU A 13 26.54 6.99 1.83
N LEU A 14 25.98 6.44 0.75
CA LEU A 14 24.54 6.37 0.54
C LEU A 14 23.96 5.02 0.98
N PHE A 15 22.89 5.09 1.77
CA PHE A 15 22.13 3.93 2.22
C PHE A 15 20.72 3.96 1.62
N PHE A 16 20.36 2.91 0.88
CA PHE A 16 19.05 2.76 0.26
C PHE A 16 18.12 1.96 1.17
N LYS A 17 16.96 2.55 1.48
CA LYS A 17 15.84 1.87 2.11
C LYS A 17 14.95 1.25 1.04
N CYS A 18 15.21 -0.02 0.74
CA CYS A 18 14.57 -0.76 -0.35
C CYS A 18 13.18 -1.31 0.04
N GLU A 19 12.18 -0.44 0.11
CA GLU A 19 10.80 -0.85 0.41
C GLU A 19 10.11 -1.61 -0.74
N ASN A 20 10.76 -1.72 -1.91
CA ASN A 20 10.34 -2.55 -3.03
C ASN A 20 10.40 -4.06 -2.71
N PHE A 21 11.15 -4.48 -1.69
CA PHE A 21 11.19 -5.87 -1.24
C PHE A 21 10.11 -6.22 -0.21
N GLN A 22 9.25 -5.26 0.15
CA GLN A 22 8.11 -5.53 1.01
C GLN A 22 7.12 -6.48 0.30
N ARG A 23 6.30 -7.25 1.04
CA ARG A 23 5.43 -8.30 0.47
C ARG A 23 4.54 -7.84 -0.70
N THR A 24 4.15 -6.56 -0.73
CA THR A 24 3.33 -5.97 -1.80
C THR A 24 4.11 -5.09 -2.78
N GLY A 25 5.44 -5.20 -2.77
CA GLY A 25 6.33 -4.44 -3.63
C GLY A 25 6.46 -2.96 -3.26
N SER A 26 5.96 -2.54 -2.10
CA SER A 26 6.03 -1.13 -1.67
C SER A 26 5.90 -0.92 -0.17
N PHE A 27 6.26 0.28 0.27
CA PHE A 27 6.15 0.70 1.68
C PHE A 27 4.70 0.76 2.20
N LYS A 28 3.70 0.79 1.31
CA LYS A 28 2.30 1.04 1.67
C LYS A 28 1.69 -0.08 2.52
N LEU A 29 2.27 -1.29 2.48
CA LEU A 29 1.89 -2.39 3.37
C LEU A 29 1.97 -2.00 4.84
N ARG A 30 3.00 -1.23 5.22
CA ARG A 30 3.20 -0.83 6.61
C ARG A 30 2.04 0.03 7.12
N GLY A 31 1.60 0.99 6.31
CA GLY A 31 0.45 1.83 6.64
C GLY A 31 -0.85 1.02 6.69
N ALA A 32 -1.08 0.18 5.69
CA ALA A 32 -2.27 -0.68 5.65
C ALA A 32 -2.35 -1.61 6.88
N MET A 33 -1.25 -2.24 7.26
CA MET A 33 -1.19 -3.09 8.46
C MET A 33 -1.37 -2.28 9.75
N ASN A 34 -0.72 -1.13 9.88
CA ASN A 34 -0.87 -0.29 11.06
C ASN A 34 -2.33 0.12 11.30
N THR A 35 -3.02 0.59 10.26
CA THR A 35 -4.44 0.93 10.37
C THR A 35 -5.27 -0.31 10.67
N THR A 36 -5.05 -1.40 9.94
CA THR A 36 -5.86 -2.63 10.08
C THR A 36 -5.72 -3.29 11.45
N LEU A 37 -4.54 -3.24 12.07
CA LEU A 37 -4.29 -3.78 13.41
C LEU A 37 -4.92 -2.96 14.53
N GLN A 38 -5.19 -1.68 14.28
CA GLN A 38 -5.85 -0.79 15.25
C GLN A 38 -7.38 -0.84 15.14
N LEU A 39 -7.92 -1.46 14.10
CA LEU A 39 -9.37 -1.67 13.98
C LEU A 39 -9.84 -2.71 14.99
N SER A 40 -11.02 -2.47 15.55
CA SER A 40 -11.70 -3.42 16.43
C SER A 40 -12.10 -4.69 15.68
N ASN A 41 -12.21 -5.80 16.42
CA ASN A 41 -12.45 -7.14 15.85
C ASN A 41 -13.85 -7.31 15.21
N ASP A 42 -14.77 -6.38 15.47
CA ASP A 42 -16.10 -6.29 14.86
C ASP A 42 -16.05 -5.71 13.44
N VAL A 43 -14.98 -5.00 13.06
CA VAL A 43 -14.80 -4.47 11.70
C VAL A 43 -14.38 -5.59 10.75
N ARG A 44 -15.35 -6.07 9.98
CA ARG A 44 -15.18 -7.16 9.00
C ARG A 44 -14.82 -6.71 7.59
N THR A 45 -14.98 -5.43 7.27
CA THR A 45 -14.75 -4.92 5.92
C THR A 45 -14.03 -3.58 5.98
N VAL A 46 -13.00 -3.43 5.15
CA VAL A 46 -12.25 -2.20 4.96
C VAL A 46 -12.31 -1.87 3.48
N VAL A 47 -12.73 -0.66 3.15
CA VAL A 47 -12.81 -0.17 1.77
C VAL A 47 -11.69 0.85 1.58
N THR A 48 -10.95 0.70 0.49
CA THR A 48 -9.93 1.66 0.07
C THR A 48 -10.12 1.96 -1.40
N HIS A 49 -10.01 3.23 -1.78
CA HIS A 49 -9.99 3.63 -3.18
C HIS A 49 -8.54 3.87 -3.59
N SER A 50 -7.93 2.89 -4.26
CA SER A 50 -6.61 3.06 -4.86
C SER A 50 -6.44 2.14 -6.06
N SER A 51 -5.90 2.69 -7.14
CA SER A 51 -5.64 1.97 -8.39
C SER A 51 -4.29 1.24 -8.41
N GLY A 52 -3.56 1.16 -7.29
CA GLY A 52 -2.20 0.62 -7.27
C GLY A 52 -1.72 0.11 -5.91
N ASN A 53 -0.43 0.30 -5.60
CA ASN A 53 0.27 -0.27 -4.45
C ASN A 53 -0.42 -0.17 -3.08
N HIS A 54 -1.34 0.80 -2.89
CA HIS A 54 -2.12 0.94 -1.66
C HIS A 54 -3.26 -0.07 -1.58
N GLY A 55 -3.95 -0.33 -2.71
CA GLY A 55 -4.93 -1.41 -2.80
C GLY A 55 -4.28 -2.75 -2.51
N ALA A 56 -3.20 -3.06 -3.23
CA ALA A 56 -2.42 -4.29 -3.02
C ALA A 56 -1.97 -4.48 -1.56
N ALA A 57 -1.63 -3.38 -0.87
CA ALA A 57 -1.30 -3.38 0.56
C ALA A 57 -2.46 -3.82 1.46
N PHE A 58 -3.67 -3.31 1.24
CA PHE A 58 -4.85 -3.71 2.01
C PHE A 58 -5.37 -5.10 1.64
N GLY A 59 -5.31 -5.47 0.35
CA GLY A 59 -5.65 -6.83 -0.11
C GLY A 59 -4.77 -7.93 0.48
N SER A 60 -3.53 -7.60 0.87
CA SER A 60 -2.56 -8.55 1.44
C SER A 60 -2.52 -8.55 2.99
N GLY A 61 -3.23 -7.64 3.65
CA GLY A 61 -3.11 -7.38 5.10
C GLY A 61 -4.02 -8.18 6.02
N ARG A 62 -5.09 -8.80 5.49
CA ARG A 62 -6.04 -9.65 6.23
C ARG A 62 -6.51 -10.77 5.29
N ASP A 63 -6.55 -12.01 5.78
CA ASP A 63 -6.91 -13.27 5.06
C ASP A 63 -8.36 -13.32 4.48
N GLY A 64 -8.97 -12.18 4.14
CA GLY A 64 -10.33 -12.14 3.62
C GLY A 64 -10.81 -10.79 3.06
N VAL A 65 -9.94 -9.78 2.92
CA VAL A 65 -10.34 -8.52 2.27
C VAL A 65 -10.32 -8.74 0.76
N ARG A 66 -11.49 -9.11 0.20
CA ARG A 66 -11.69 -9.11 -1.25
C ARG A 66 -11.54 -7.67 -1.75
N GLU A 67 -10.42 -7.40 -2.42
CA GLU A 67 -10.35 -6.22 -3.28
C GLU A 67 -11.44 -6.32 -4.35
N LYS A 68 -12.45 -5.47 -4.28
CA LYS A 68 -13.14 -5.03 -5.50
C LYS A 68 -12.24 -4.00 -6.15
N GLY A 69 -11.20 -4.47 -6.83
CA GLY A 69 -10.33 -3.60 -7.61
C GLY A 69 -11.14 -2.93 -8.70
N HIS A 70 -11.49 -1.66 -8.53
CA HIS A 70 -11.93 -0.79 -9.62
C HIS A 70 -10.67 -0.27 -10.33
N GLY A 71 -9.90 -1.22 -10.87
CA GLY A 71 -8.62 -1.02 -11.55
C GLY A 71 -8.75 -1.15 -13.06
N ARG A 72 -9.74 -0.47 -13.62
CA ARG A 72 -9.73 0.07 -14.99
C ARG A 72 -10.76 1.19 -15.01
N CYS A 73 -10.39 2.35 -15.53
CA CYS A 73 -11.35 3.38 -15.93
C CYS A 73 -12.38 2.73 -16.88
N THR A 74 -13.48 2.25 -16.33
CA THR A 74 -14.71 1.93 -17.06
C THR A 74 -15.82 2.56 -16.24
N GLU A 75 -16.61 3.38 -16.93
CA GLU A 75 -17.47 4.41 -16.37
C GLU A 75 -18.47 3.90 -15.33
N ARG A 76 -18.70 4.77 -14.34
CA ARG A 76 -19.90 4.95 -13.50
C ARG A 76 -20.80 3.72 -13.26
N ARG A 77 -20.97 3.38 -11.99
CA ARG A 77 -22.29 3.36 -11.32
C ARG A 77 -22.16 3.48 -9.81
N GLU A 78 -23.14 4.16 -9.23
CA GLU A 78 -23.12 4.88 -7.97
C GLU A 78 -23.17 4.02 -6.69
N ALA A 79 -22.86 4.74 -5.60
CA ALA A 79 -23.37 4.62 -4.23
C ALA A 79 -22.44 3.97 -3.19
N GLY A 80 -21.95 4.80 -2.25
CA GLY A 80 -21.46 4.37 -0.94
C GLY A 80 -20.26 5.15 -0.41
N GLU A 81 -20.51 6.36 0.09
CA GLU A 81 -19.75 7.13 1.10
C GLU A 81 -18.22 6.97 1.14
N ALA A 82 -17.53 7.87 0.42
CA ALA A 82 -16.10 8.08 0.54
C ALA A 82 -15.82 9.00 1.74
N ILE A 83 -15.00 8.53 2.68
CA ILE A 83 -14.46 9.33 3.76
C ILE A 83 -13.49 10.34 3.11
N SER A 84 -13.77 11.62 3.34
CA SER A 84 -13.11 12.81 2.79
C SER A 84 -11.67 12.98 3.26
N ASP A 85 -10.81 13.47 2.34
CA ASP A 85 -9.53 14.13 2.65
C ASP A 85 -9.71 15.33 3.60
#